data_AF-A0A8B6FPI5-F1
#
_entry.id   AF-A0A8B6FPI5-F1
#
_cell.length_a   1.000
_cell.length_b   1.000
_cell.length_c   1.000
_cell.angle_alpha   90.00
_cell.angle_beta   90.00
_cell.angle_gamma   90.00
#
_symmetry.space_group_name_H-M   'P 1'
#
loop_
_entity.id
_entity.type
_entity.pdbx_description
1 polymer ?
#
loop_
_entity_poly.entity_id
_entity_poly.type
_entity_poly.pdbx_seq_one_letter_code
_entity_poly.pdbx_strand_id
1 'polypeptide(L)'
;MKLVFIFITVCIVSAFGGSVEFESSPSVVDDIKNEVEAPKSAETKLKSKDDLETEFQALKSEVSDLETEVRHRHYRRHGCISGTAQLGYSSRRNKHRIMYIPFRRPFRRTPALVVGMTSLDTYRGKNVRIKATVSHLSGHGFMFKIVSWGGSITYEVVYSWMACPK
;
A
#
# COMPACT_ATOMS: atom_id res chain seq x y z
N MET A 1 -36.88 -8.90 34.70
CA MET A 1 -37.93 -9.69 34.02
C MET A 1 -38.02 -11.06 34.69
N LYS A 2 -39.17 -11.32 35.33
CA LYS A 2 -39.82 -12.57 35.80
C LYS A 2 -38.99 -13.89 35.90
N LEU A 3 -38.80 -14.41 37.13
CA LEU A 3 -39.47 -15.59 37.79
C LEU A 3 -38.71 -16.92 37.53
N VAL A 4 -38.50 -17.89 38.44
CA VAL A 4 -39.34 -18.46 39.51
C VAL A 4 -38.41 -19.07 40.60
N PHE A 5 -38.67 -18.81 41.88
CA PHE A 5 -38.08 -19.55 43.01
C PHE A 5 -39.10 -20.58 43.49
N ILE A 6 -38.70 -21.86 43.53
CA ILE A 6 -39.53 -22.95 44.10
C ILE A 6 -39.15 -23.10 45.57
N PHE A 7 -40.14 -22.93 46.42
CA PHE A 7 -40.10 -23.13 47.87
C PHE A 7 -39.98 -24.62 48.20
N ILE A 8 -39.02 -24.99 49.06
CA ILE A 8 -39.12 -26.21 49.87
C ILE A 8 -39.09 -25.76 51.33
N THR A 9 -40.28 -25.84 51.93
CA THR A 9 -40.58 -25.55 53.33
C THR A 9 -39.94 -26.62 54.22
N VAL A 10 -39.08 -26.23 55.16
CA VAL A 10 -38.62 -27.11 56.24
C VAL A 10 -39.26 -26.63 57.54
N CYS A 11 -40.24 -27.41 58.03
CA CYS A 11 -40.86 -27.20 59.32
C CYS A 11 -39.86 -27.51 60.44
N ILE A 12 -39.74 -26.56 61.37
CA ILE A 12 -39.02 -26.70 62.63
C ILE A 12 -39.95 -27.43 63.61
N VAL A 13 -39.50 -28.59 64.12
CA VAL A 13 -39.99 -29.14 65.39
C VAL A 13 -38.77 -29.43 66.25
N SER A 14 -38.66 -28.69 67.35
CA SER A 14 -37.68 -28.82 68.41
C SER A 14 -38.13 -29.86 69.44
N ALA A 15 -37.31 -30.88 69.73
CA ALA A 15 -37.34 -31.61 71.00
C ALA A 15 -36.06 -32.44 71.23
N PHE A 16 -35.34 -32.10 72.30
CA PHE A 16 -34.59 -32.98 73.22
C PHE A 16 -33.63 -34.07 72.70
N GLY A 17 -32.33 -33.82 72.96
CA GLY A 17 -31.43 -34.73 73.70
C GLY A 17 -31.02 -36.07 73.08
N GLY A 18 -29.79 -36.14 72.56
CA GLY A 18 -29.07 -37.38 72.30
C GLY A 18 -27.83 -37.19 71.42
N SER A 19 -26.64 -37.39 71.98
CA SER A 19 -25.35 -37.35 71.30
C SER A 19 -25.23 -38.48 70.27
N VAL A 20 -24.86 -38.18 69.02
CA VAL A 20 -24.38 -39.18 68.04
C VAL A 20 -23.23 -38.57 67.24
N GLU A 21 -22.04 -39.13 67.42
CA GLU A 21 -20.84 -38.89 66.61
C GLU A 21 -21.10 -39.38 65.17
N PHE A 22 -20.70 -38.61 64.15
CA PHE A 22 -20.70 -39.08 62.76
C PHE A 22 -19.31 -38.92 62.16
N GLU A 23 -18.60 -40.05 62.15
CA GLU A 23 -17.31 -40.27 61.54
C GLU A 23 -17.42 -40.13 60.00
N SER A 24 -16.65 -39.22 59.43
CA SER A 24 -16.66 -38.92 57.99
C SER A 24 -15.96 -40.03 57.19
N SER A 25 -16.72 -40.78 56.39
CA SER A 25 -16.15 -41.75 55.43
C SER A 25 -15.63 -41.05 54.17
N PRO A 26 -14.44 -41.38 53.63
CA PRO A 26 -13.74 -40.61 52.60
C PRO A 26 -14.26 -40.83 51.16
N SER A 27 -15.23 -41.72 50.95
CA SER A 27 -15.45 -42.35 49.64
C SER A 27 -16.21 -41.53 48.59
N VAL A 28 -16.73 -40.34 48.91
CA VAL A 28 -17.55 -39.55 47.96
C VAL A 28 -16.75 -38.42 47.31
N VAL A 29 -15.63 -38.02 47.91
CA VAL A 29 -14.83 -36.88 47.44
C VAL A 29 -13.91 -37.28 46.27
N ASP A 30 -13.53 -38.56 46.20
CA ASP A 30 -12.63 -39.06 45.14
C ASP A 30 -13.37 -39.32 43.82
N ASP A 31 -14.68 -39.61 43.86
CA ASP A 31 -15.48 -39.78 42.64
C ASP A 31 -15.72 -38.46 41.89
N ILE A 32 -15.81 -37.33 42.61
CA ILE A 32 -15.97 -36.00 41.99
C ILE A 32 -14.64 -35.51 41.38
N LYS A 33 -13.49 -35.97 41.89
CA LYS A 33 -12.18 -35.61 41.30
C LYS A 33 -11.96 -36.23 39.93
N ASN A 34 -12.49 -37.43 39.69
CA ASN A 34 -12.21 -38.17 38.45
C ASN A 34 -13.02 -37.69 37.24
N GLU A 35 -14.10 -36.92 37.43
CA GLU A 35 -14.91 -36.39 36.32
C GLU A 35 -14.46 -34.99 35.85
N VAL A 36 -13.65 -34.29 36.66
CA VAL A 36 -13.08 -32.98 36.31
C VAL A 36 -11.84 -33.10 35.40
N GLU A 37 -11.22 -34.28 35.31
CA GLU A 37 -10.03 -34.49 34.46
C GLU A 37 -10.32 -35.01 33.05
N ALA A 38 -11.57 -35.39 32.74
CA ALA A 38 -11.91 -36.04 31.48
C ALA A 38 -12.00 -35.16 30.21
N PRO A 39 -12.11 -33.81 30.24
CA PRO A 39 -12.03 -33.02 29.01
C PRO A 39 -10.63 -32.47 28.69
N LYS A 40 -9.53 -32.94 29.31
CA LYS A 40 -8.17 -32.51 28.93
C LYS A 40 -7.59 -33.26 27.71
N SER A 41 -8.14 -34.42 27.35
CA SER A 41 -7.53 -35.27 26.30
C SER A 41 -8.00 -34.96 24.87
N ALA A 42 -9.12 -34.25 24.69
CA ALA A 42 -9.61 -33.85 23.38
C ALA A 42 -8.89 -32.62 22.79
N GLU A 43 -8.08 -31.90 23.60
CA GLU A 43 -7.32 -30.73 23.16
C GLU A 43 -6.02 -31.09 22.42
N THR A 44 -5.58 -32.35 22.44
CA THR A 44 -4.27 -32.79 21.92
C THR A 44 -4.13 -32.82 20.39
N LYS A 45 -5.13 -32.36 19.64
CA LYS A 45 -5.05 -32.20 18.17
C LYS A 45 -5.35 -30.80 17.66
N LEU A 46 -5.74 -29.88 18.54
CA LEU A 46 -5.91 -28.49 18.17
C LEU A 46 -4.64 -27.78 18.63
N LYS A 47 -3.87 -27.19 17.69
CA LYS A 47 -2.71 -26.35 18.05
C LYS A 47 -3.13 -25.46 19.22
N SER A 48 -2.34 -25.47 20.30
CA SER A 48 -2.72 -24.74 21.50
C SER A 48 -2.95 -23.28 21.13
N LYS A 49 -3.90 -22.63 21.79
CA LYS A 49 -4.27 -21.24 21.47
C LYS A 49 -3.05 -20.30 21.45
N ASP A 50 -2.07 -20.60 22.30
CA ASP A 50 -0.83 -19.83 22.41
C ASP A 50 0.09 -20.05 21.20
N ASP A 51 0.16 -21.26 20.64
CA ASP A 51 0.89 -21.54 19.40
C ASP A 51 0.28 -20.79 18.21
N LEU A 52 -1.05 -20.73 18.15
CA LEU A 52 -1.77 -20.02 17.09
C LEU A 52 -1.54 -18.50 17.16
N GLU A 53 -1.51 -17.93 18.37
CA GLU A 53 -1.19 -16.51 18.56
C GLU A 53 0.24 -16.21 18.14
N THR A 54 1.17 -17.13 18.44
CA THR A 54 2.57 -16.99 18.03
C THR A 54 2.73 -17.01 16.51
N GLU A 55 2.03 -17.91 15.80
CA GLU A 55 1.99 -17.94 14.34
C GLU A 55 1.35 -16.68 13.73
N PHE A 56 0.28 -16.16 14.34
CA PHE A 56 -0.38 -14.95 13.87
C PHE A 56 0.53 -13.72 13.98
N GLN A 57 1.27 -13.59 15.08
CA GLN A 57 2.24 -12.51 15.26
C GLN A 57 3.41 -12.64 14.26
N ALA A 58 3.90 -13.85 14.04
CA ALA A 58 4.94 -14.11 13.04
C ALA A 58 4.46 -13.77 11.61
N LEU A 59 3.26 -14.22 11.24
CA LEU A 59 2.66 -13.92 9.94
C LEU A 59 2.44 -12.41 9.76
N LYS A 60 2.06 -11.70 10.82
CA LYS A 60 1.88 -10.25 10.78
C LYS A 60 3.20 -9.51 10.53
N SER A 61 4.30 -9.98 11.13
CA SER A 61 5.63 -9.45 10.83
C SER A 61 6.04 -9.72 9.37
N GLU A 62 5.78 -10.91 8.85
CA GLU A 62 6.09 -11.26 7.46
C GLU A 62 5.28 -10.45 6.46
N VAL A 63 3.98 -10.23 6.72
CA VAL A 63 3.14 -9.37 5.87
C VAL A 63 3.64 -7.92 5.88
N SER A 64 4.05 -7.40 7.04
CA SER A 64 4.69 -6.09 7.15
C SER A 64 5.94 -6.01 6.25
N ASP A 65 6.80 -7.01 6.33
CA ASP A 65 8.05 -7.03 5.56
C ASP A 65 7.76 -7.15 4.06
N LEU A 66 6.81 -8.01 3.66
CA LEU A 66 6.36 -8.12 2.27
C LEU A 66 5.73 -6.82 1.75
N GLU A 67 4.98 -6.09 2.58
CA GLU A 67 4.44 -4.78 2.19
C GLU A 67 5.55 -3.76 1.92
N THR A 68 6.61 -3.77 2.73
CA THR A 68 7.77 -2.91 2.49
C THR A 68 8.51 -3.31 1.21
N GLU A 69 8.71 -4.60 0.98
CA GLU A 69 9.35 -5.14 -0.22
C GLU A 69 8.53 -4.84 -1.48
N VAL A 70 7.21 -5.04 -1.44
CA VAL A 70 6.29 -4.67 -2.53
C VAL A 70 6.35 -3.17 -2.79
N ARG A 71 6.43 -2.33 -1.75
CA ARG A 71 6.58 -0.88 -1.90
C ARG A 71 7.90 -0.51 -2.56
N HIS A 72 9.01 -1.11 -2.17
CA HIS A 72 10.32 -0.91 -2.80
C HIS A 72 10.34 -1.41 -4.25
N ARG A 73 9.76 -2.57 -4.51
CA ARG A 73 9.63 -3.15 -5.85
C ARG A 73 8.69 -2.33 -6.75
N HIS A 74 7.65 -1.72 -6.18
CA HIS A 74 6.75 -0.79 -6.87
C HIS A 74 7.47 0.52 -7.23
N TYR A 75 8.30 1.06 -6.33
CA TYR A 75 9.11 2.26 -6.61
C TYR A 75 10.12 1.99 -7.73
N ARG A 76 10.76 0.81 -7.76
CA ARG A 76 11.63 0.38 -8.87
C ARG A 76 10.91 0.18 -10.21
N ARG A 77 9.60 -0.08 -10.22
CA ARG A 77 8.80 -0.25 -11.46
C ARG A 77 8.32 1.08 -12.07
N HIS A 78 8.28 2.16 -11.29
CA HIS A 78 8.02 3.52 -11.77
C HIS A 78 9.33 4.21 -12.19
N GLY A 79 10.08 3.57 -13.07
CA GLY A 79 11.29 4.17 -13.64
C GLY A 79 11.00 5.43 -14.46
N CYS A 80 12.06 6.17 -14.78
CA CYS A 80 11.97 7.36 -15.61
C CYS A 80 11.31 7.03 -16.96
N ILE A 81 10.54 7.98 -17.47
CA ILE A 81 9.92 7.93 -18.79
C ILE A 81 10.65 8.93 -19.68
N SER A 82 10.98 8.53 -20.90
CA SER A 82 11.60 9.39 -21.88
C SER A 82 10.84 9.38 -23.19
N GLY A 83 11.13 10.38 -24.02
CA GLY A 83 10.60 10.47 -25.37
C GLY A 83 11.26 11.61 -26.13
N THR A 84 10.78 11.82 -27.35
CA THR A 84 11.26 12.89 -28.22
C THR A 84 10.13 13.82 -28.63
N ALA A 85 10.48 15.05 -28.95
CA ALA A 85 9.59 16.06 -29.47
C ALA A 85 10.32 16.82 -30.57
N GLN A 86 9.69 16.92 -31.74
CA GLN A 86 10.31 17.51 -32.91
C GLN A 86 9.53 18.70 -33.43
N LEU A 87 10.24 19.67 -33.97
CA LEU A 87 9.70 20.64 -34.90
C LEU A 87 9.87 20.04 -36.29
N GLY A 88 8.78 19.66 -36.98
CA GLY A 88 8.88 18.94 -38.26
C GLY A 88 9.63 19.73 -39.34
N TYR A 89 9.80 19.17 -40.54
CA TYR A 89 10.51 19.86 -41.62
C TYR A 89 9.74 21.07 -42.16
N SER A 90 10.34 22.27 -42.18
CA SER A 90 9.76 23.43 -42.92
C SER A 90 10.77 24.56 -43.10
N SER A 91 10.74 25.21 -44.27
CA SER A 91 11.50 26.42 -44.58
C SER A 91 10.85 27.73 -44.10
N ARG A 92 9.78 27.67 -43.31
CA ARG A 92 9.10 28.87 -42.76
C ARG A 92 9.97 29.59 -41.72
N ARG A 93 10.01 30.92 -41.83
CA ARG A 93 10.57 31.80 -40.79
C ARG A 93 9.71 31.77 -39.52
N ASN A 94 10.35 32.00 -38.37
CA ASN A 94 9.68 32.16 -37.07
C ASN A 94 8.71 31.02 -36.74
N LYS A 95 9.16 29.79 -37.02
CA LYS A 95 8.38 28.59 -36.78
C LYS A 95 8.18 28.39 -35.28
N HIS A 96 6.95 28.07 -34.90
CA HIS A 96 6.61 27.68 -33.54
C HIS A 96 5.70 26.45 -33.56
N ARG A 97 5.84 25.60 -32.54
CA ARG A 97 4.96 24.46 -32.31
C ARG A 97 4.71 24.35 -30.82
N ILE A 98 3.44 24.17 -30.48
CA ILE A 98 3.00 23.86 -29.11
C ILE A 98 2.38 22.48 -29.17
N MET A 99 2.79 21.60 -28.26
CA MET A 99 2.28 20.24 -28.19
C MET A 99 2.07 19.83 -26.73
N TYR A 100 1.02 19.07 -26.48
CA TYR A 100 0.86 18.36 -25.23
C TYR A 100 1.51 16.98 -25.35
N ILE A 101 2.36 16.64 -24.39
CA ILE A 101 3.07 15.37 -24.34
C ILE A 101 2.54 14.59 -23.12
N PRO A 102 1.66 13.60 -23.34
CA PRO A 102 1.17 12.75 -22.26
C PRO A 102 2.24 11.76 -21.84
N PHE A 103 2.35 11.52 -20.54
CA PHE A 103 3.14 10.40 -20.03
C PHE A 103 2.36 9.10 -20.26
N ARG A 104 3.03 8.09 -20.83
CA ARG A 104 2.44 6.75 -21.05
C ARG A 104 1.89 6.14 -19.76
N ARG A 105 2.49 6.49 -18.62
CA ARG A 105 2.03 6.13 -17.28
C ARG A 105 2.05 7.39 -16.42
N PRO A 106 0.94 7.75 -15.76
CA PRO A 106 0.91 8.94 -14.92
C PRO A 106 1.74 8.75 -13.65
N PHE A 107 2.43 9.80 -13.21
CA PHE A 107 3.15 9.85 -11.95
C PHE A 107 2.20 10.25 -10.81
N ARG A 108 2.42 9.70 -9.61
CA ARG A 108 1.65 10.06 -8.40
C ARG A 108 1.87 11.52 -7.95
N ARG A 109 3.04 12.07 -8.25
CA ARG A 109 3.45 13.45 -7.96
C ARG A 109 4.10 14.04 -9.21
N THR A 110 4.17 15.36 -9.28
CA THR A 110 4.85 16.05 -10.38
C THR A 110 6.32 15.60 -10.48
N PRO A 111 6.75 15.00 -11.60
CA PRO A 111 8.10 14.46 -11.73
C PRO A 111 9.14 15.58 -11.87
N ALA A 112 10.42 15.23 -11.71
CA ALA A 112 11.52 16.05 -12.24
C ALA A 112 11.62 15.83 -13.75
N LEU A 113 11.67 16.90 -14.54
CA LEU A 113 11.75 16.85 -16.00
C LEU A 113 13.01 17.55 -16.48
N VAL A 114 13.80 16.85 -17.32
CA VAL A 114 14.89 17.43 -18.09
C VAL A 114 14.56 17.35 -19.57
N VAL A 115 14.93 18.39 -20.32
CA VAL A 115 14.77 18.44 -21.77
C VAL A 115 16.09 18.93 -22.38
N GLY A 116 16.55 18.23 -23.41
CA GLY A 116 17.78 18.53 -24.13
C GLY A 116 17.56 18.48 -25.64
N MET A 117 18.22 19.36 -26.37
CA MET A 117 18.23 19.33 -27.83
C MET A 117 19.17 18.22 -28.32
N THR A 118 18.71 17.39 -29.24
CA THR A 118 19.46 16.24 -29.75
C THR A 118 19.76 16.30 -31.24
N SER A 119 19.00 17.08 -32.01
CA SER A 119 19.29 17.36 -33.42
C SER A 119 18.89 18.79 -33.76
N LEU A 120 19.64 19.42 -34.67
CA LEU A 120 19.43 20.79 -35.12
C LEU A 120 19.87 20.94 -36.58
N ASP A 121 18.93 21.28 -37.46
CA ASP A 121 19.18 21.64 -38.86
C ASP A 121 18.63 23.05 -39.17
N THR A 122 19.51 23.92 -39.64
CA THR A 122 19.21 25.34 -39.85
C THR A 122 19.86 25.87 -41.12
N TYR A 123 19.24 26.91 -41.69
CA TYR A 123 19.78 27.56 -42.87
C TYR A 123 21.03 28.38 -42.54
N ARG A 124 22.14 28.10 -43.24
CA ARG A 124 23.45 28.76 -43.06
C ARG A 124 23.44 30.29 -43.19
N GLY A 125 22.51 30.86 -43.96
CA GLY A 125 22.48 32.29 -44.28
C GLY A 125 21.66 33.15 -43.31
N LYS A 126 21.26 32.60 -42.16
CA LYS A 126 20.52 33.31 -41.10
C LYS A 126 21.06 32.91 -39.73
N ASN A 127 20.92 33.80 -38.76
CA ASN A 127 21.28 33.49 -37.39
C ASN A 127 20.40 32.36 -36.85
N VAL A 128 20.94 31.57 -35.93
CA VAL A 128 20.24 30.48 -35.27
C VAL A 128 19.66 30.99 -33.94
N ARG A 129 18.33 31.01 -33.82
CA ARG A 129 17.64 31.38 -32.59
C ARG A 129 16.48 30.44 -32.34
N ILE A 130 16.62 29.56 -31.35
CA ILE A 130 15.63 28.54 -30.99
C ILE A 130 15.49 28.49 -29.47
N LYS A 131 14.26 28.29 -29.00
CA LYS A 131 13.90 28.25 -27.58
C LYS A 131 12.86 27.16 -27.40
N ALA A 132 13.17 26.25 -26.50
CA ALA A 132 12.20 25.32 -25.96
C ALA A 132 11.72 25.84 -24.60
N THR A 133 10.44 25.64 -24.29
CA THR A 133 9.86 26.00 -23.00
C THR A 133 8.86 24.93 -22.61
N VAL A 134 9.02 24.41 -21.40
CA VAL A 134 8.06 23.51 -20.78
C VAL A 134 7.10 24.35 -19.94
N SER A 135 5.81 24.07 -20.04
CA SER A 135 4.78 24.61 -19.15
C SER A 135 3.78 23.53 -18.75
N HIS A 136 2.97 23.82 -17.74
CA HIS A 136 1.90 22.91 -17.28
C HIS A 136 2.37 21.48 -16.99
N LEU A 137 3.54 21.33 -16.35
CA LEU A 137 4.05 20.02 -15.95
C LEU A 137 3.18 19.46 -14.81
N SER A 138 2.61 18.29 -15.06
CA SER A 138 1.74 17.56 -14.12
C SER A 138 2.16 16.10 -14.04
N GLY A 139 1.49 15.30 -13.19
CA GLY A 139 1.67 13.85 -13.18
C GLY A 139 1.24 13.15 -14.48
N HIS A 140 0.44 13.79 -15.33
CA HIS A 140 -0.12 13.19 -16.55
C HIS A 140 0.66 13.55 -17.83
N GLY A 141 1.43 14.62 -17.80
CA GLY A 141 2.13 15.14 -18.96
C GLY A 141 2.52 16.59 -18.80
N PHE A 142 2.96 17.20 -19.91
CA PHE A 142 3.38 18.59 -19.95
C PHE A 142 3.11 19.23 -21.31
N MET A 143 3.05 20.55 -21.35
CA MET A 143 3.05 21.32 -22.59
C MET A 143 4.48 21.65 -22.99
N PHE A 144 4.81 21.38 -24.24
CA PHE A 144 6.10 21.67 -24.82
C PHE A 144 5.96 22.68 -25.97
N LYS A 145 6.65 23.80 -25.84
CA LYS A 145 6.65 24.89 -26.81
C LYS A 145 8.04 25.06 -27.39
N ILE A 146 8.16 24.93 -28.70
CA ILE A 146 9.39 25.16 -29.46
C ILE A 146 9.16 26.39 -30.33
N VAL A 147 10.04 27.37 -30.27
CA VAL A 147 9.94 28.63 -31.03
C VAL A 147 11.29 28.97 -31.65
N SER A 148 11.26 29.40 -32.90
CA SER A 148 12.33 30.15 -33.56
C SER A 148 11.90 31.60 -33.77
N TRP A 149 12.82 32.55 -33.68
CA TRP A 149 12.53 33.98 -33.84
C TRP A 149 13.65 34.74 -34.56
N GLY A 150 13.44 36.04 -34.78
CA GLY A 150 14.43 36.93 -35.40
C GLY A 150 14.75 36.57 -36.86
N GLY A 151 13.80 35.96 -37.57
CA GLY A 151 13.97 35.58 -38.98
C GLY A 151 14.85 34.35 -39.19
N SER A 152 15.14 33.59 -38.13
CA SER A 152 15.83 32.30 -38.23
C SER A 152 15.01 31.32 -39.08
N ILE A 153 15.71 30.49 -39.85
CA ILE A 153 15.09 29.41 -40.64
C ILE A 153 15.63 28.09 -40.08
N THR A 154 14.73 27.34 -39.43
CA THR A 154 15.01 26.05 -38.82
C THR A 154 14.27 24.99 -39.62
N TYR A 155 15.00 24.13 -40.31
CA TYR A 155 14.43 23.02 -41.05
C TYR A 155 13.91 21.98 -40.08
N GLU A 156 14.76 21.53 -39.16
CA GLU A 156 14.44 20.52 -38.16
C GLU A 156 15.06 20.88 -36.81
N VAL A 157 14.35 20.59 -35.73
CA VAL A 157 14.97 20.49 -34.41
C VAL A 157 14.29 19.37 -33.64
N VAL A 158 15.08 18.54 -32.99
CA VAL A 158 14.62 17.43 -32.15
C VAL A 158 15.08 17.68 -30.72
N TYR A 159 14.17 17.51 -29.78
CA TYR A 159 14.42 17.51 -28.37
C TYR A 159 14.13 16.13 -27.79
N SER A 160 15.01 15.65 -26.93
CA SER A 160 14.75 14.51 -26.06
C SER A 160 14.39 15.01 -24.67
N TRP A 161 13.47 14.32 -24.01
CA TRP A 161 13.06 14.62 -22.65
C TRP A 161 13.09 13.37 -21.79
N MET A 162 13.31 13.56 -20.49
CA MET A 162 13.27 12.51 -19.49
C MET A 162 12.57 13.03 -18.24
N ALA A 163 11.58 12.29 -17.76
CA ALA A 163 10.80 12.55 -16.56
C ALA A 163 11.03 11.44 -15.54
N CYS A 164 11.47 11.79 -14.33
CA CYS A 164 11.71 10.84 -13.25
C CYS A 164 10.86 11.20 -12.02
N PRO A 165 10.32 10.22 -11.28
CA PRO A 165 9.68 10.51 -10.00
C PRO A 165 10.70 11.10 -9.01
N LYS A 166 10.21 11.92 -8.08
CA LYS A 166 10.99 12.47 -6.97
C LYS A 166 10.94 11.54 -5.75
#